data_AF-A0A832U918-F1
#
_entry.id   AF-A0A832U918-F1
#
_cell.length_a   1.000
_cell.length_b   1.000
_cell.length_c   1.000
_cell.angle_alpha   90.00
_cell.angle_beta   90.00
_cell.angle_gamma   90.00
#
_symmetry.space_group_name_H-M   'P 1'
#
loop_
_entity.id
_entity.type
_entity.pdbx_description
1 polymer ?
#
loop_
_entity_poly.entity_id
_entity_poly.type
_entity_poly.pdbx_seq_one_letter_code
_entity_poly.pdbx_strand_id
1 'polypeptide(L)' 'MLKCYDCSEENKVNEAVGVCIVCGKGLCIDHIKQVELPMKGGYPLPHLTLKKDLPRMMCRECIDITFGDMGCV' A
#
# COMPACT_ATOMS: atom_id res chain seq x y z
N MET A 1 -2.55 -18.46 -9.51
CA MET A 1 -1.57 -17.93 -8.55
C MET A 1 -1.25 -16.50 -8.97
N LEU A 2 -1.36 -15.54 -8.06
CA LEU A 2 -1.19 -14.12 -8.36
C LEU A 2 0.30 -13.79 -8.35
N LYS A 3 0.82 -13.19 -9.42
CA LYS A 3 2.26 -12.87 -9.54
C LYS A 3 2.56 -11.47 -9.05
N CYS A 4 3.79 -11.25 -8.57
CA CYS A 4 4.29 -9.92 -8.27
C CYS A 4 4.45 -9.12 -9.57
N TYR A 5 3.83 -7.94 -9.62
CA TYR A 5 3.90 -7.02 -10.75
C TYR A 5 5.35 -6.56 -11.01
N ASP A 6 6.00 -6.00 -9.99
CA ASP A 6 7.35 -5.43 -10.12
C ASP A 6 8.40 -6.48 -10.51
N CYS A 7 8.34 -7.70 -9.94
CA CYS A 7 9.20 -8.80 -10.38
C CYS A 7 9.00 -9.14 -11.86
N SER A 8 7.76 -9.07 -12.35
CA SER A 8 7.45 -9.40 -13.74
C SER A 8 8.05 -8.38 -14.71
N GLU A 9 8.13 -7.11 -14.33
CA GLU A 9 8.83 -6.07 -15.11
C GLU A 9 10.34 -6.34 -15.20
N GLU A 10 10.92 -6.95 -14.17
CA GLU A 10 12.32 -7.39 -14.17
C GLU A 10 12.55 -8.77 -14.83
N ASN A 11 11.55 -9.32 -15.51
CA ASN A 11 11.56 -10.70 -16.06
C ASN A 11 11.80 -11.79 -14.99
N LYS A 12 11.48 -11.51 -13.73
CA LYS A 12 11.52 -12.47 -12.63
C LYS A 12 10.12 -13.00 -12.35
N VAL A 13 10.03 -14.25 -11.88
CA VAL A 13 8.76 -14.85 -11.47
C VAL A 13 8.78 -15.00 -9.96
N ASN A 14 7.89 -14.27 -9.29
CA ASN A 14 7.69 -14.38 -7.84
C ASN A 14 6.20 -14.28 -7.53
N GLU A 15 5.79 -14.91 -6.43
CA GLU A 15 4.39 -14.96 -6.02
C GLU A 15 4.02 -13.71 -5.22
N ALA A 16 2.84 -13.19 -5.49
CA ALA A 16 2.28 -12.08 -4.73
C ALA A 16 1.69 -12.58 -3.40
N VAL A 17 2.01 -11.86 -2.33
CA VAL A 17 1.50 -12.13 -0.97
C VAL A 17 0.44 -11.10 -0.55
N GLY A 18 0.31 -10.00 -1.29
CA GLY A 18 -0.67 -8.96 -1.01
C GLY A 18 -0.89 -8.03 -2.21
N VAL A 19 -1.77 -7.05 -2.01
CA VAL A 19 -2.17 -6.09 -3.05
C VAL A 19 -2.01 -4.67 -2.51
N CYS A 20 -1.45 -3.78 -3.32
CA CYS A 20 -1.37 -2.35 -2.99
C CYS A 20 -2.79 -1.75 -2.92
N ILE A 21 -3.15 -1.15 -1.79
CA ILE A 21 -4.49 -0.55 -1.59
C ILE A 21 -4.76 0.64 -2.51
N VAL A 22 -3.73 1.30 -3.03
CA VAL A 22 -3.86 2.50 -3.88
C VAL A 22 -4.00 2.14 -5.35
N CYS A 23 -3.10 1.33 -5.90
CA CYS A 23 -3.04 1.06 -7.35
C CYS A 23 -3.47 -0.36 -7.76
N GLY A 24 -3.67 -1.28 -6.80
CA GLY A 24 -4.11 -2.65 -7.09
C GLY A 24 -3.03 -3.61 -7.60
N LYS A 25 -1.74 -3.21 -7.67
CA LYS A 25 -0.63 -4.13 -8.00
C LYS A 25 -0.55 -5.28 -6.98
N GLY A 26 -0.47 -6.53 -7.46
CA GLY A 26 -0.11 -7.68 -6.64
C GLY A 26 1.41 -7.72 -6.43
N LEU A 27 1.89 -7.91 -5.20
CA LEU A 27 3.30 -7.73 -4.84
C LEU A 27 3.80 -8.84 -3.92
N CYS A 28 5.06 -9.24 -4.10
CA CYS A 28 5.76 -10.15 -3.20
C CYS A 28 6.17 -9.46 -1.90
N ILE A 29 6.71 -10.22 -0.95
CA ILE A 29 7.12 -9.72 0.38
C ILE A 29 8.19 -8.62 0.31
N ASP A 30 9.00 -8.58 -0.75
CA ASP A 30 10.07 -7.59 -0.91
C ASP A 30 9.53 -6.25 -1.44
N HIS A 31 8.54 -6.30 -2.34
CA HIS A 31 7.98 -5.13 -3.03
C HIS A 31 6.76 -4.53 -2.33
N ILE A 32 6.19 -5.24 -1.35
CA ILE A 32 5.08 -4.75 -0.53
C ILE A 32 5.59 -4.22 0.81
N LYS A 33 5.03 -3.09 1.26
CA LYS A 33 5.29 -2.57 2.60
C LYS A 33 3.99 -2.32 3.33
N GLN A 34 4.01 -2.64 4.63
CA GLN A 34 2.94 -2.27 5.55
C GLN A 34 3.19 -0.84 6.02
N VAL A 35 2.21 0.02 5.85
CA VAL A 35 2.25 1.42 6.29
C VAL A 35 0.98 1.73 7.09
N GLU A 36 1.11 2.58 8.08
CA GLU A 36 -0.01 3.06 8.87
C GLU A 36 -0.73 4.18 8.09
N LEU A 37 -2.00 3.97 7.75
CA LEU A 37 -2.81 4.99 7.08
C LEU A 37 -3.90 5.51 8.02
N PRO A 38 -4.02 6.84 8.19
CA PRO A 38 -5.07 7.42 9.01
C PRO A 38 -6.43 7.21 8.35
N MET A 39 -7.29 6.43 9.00
CA MET A 39 -8.66 6.24 8.53
C MET A 39 -9.56 7.35 9.01
N LYS A 40 -9.90 8.22 8.07
CA LYS A 40 -10.96 9.21 8.20
C LYS A 40 -12.22 8.64 7.53
N GLY A 41 -13.17 8.16 8.31
CA GLY A 41 -14.51 7.85 7.78
C GLY A 41 -15.22 9.13 7.35
N GLY A 42 -16.06 9.06 6.31
CA GLY A 42 -16.90 10.19 5.89
C GLY A 42 -17.95 9.78 4.86
N TYR A 43 -19.20 10.13 5.16
CA TYR A 43 -20.48 9.85 4.48
C TYR A 43 -21.08 8.44 4.67
N PRO A 44 -22.31 8.33 5.22
CA PRO A 44 -23.19 9.41 5.70
C PRO A 44 -22.87 9.92 7.12
N LEU A 45 -21.86 9.39 7.80
CA LEU A 45 -21.52 9.77 9.20
C LEU A 45 -20.42 10.86 9.27
N PRO A 46 -20.47 11.76 10.27
CA PRO A 46 -19.43 12.77 10.52
C PRO A 46 -18.08 12.09 10.79
N HIS A 47 -16.99 12.80 10.46
CA HIS A 47 -15.60 12.30 10.44
C HIS A 47 -15.26 11.35 11.62
N LEU A 48 -15.41 10.04 11.40
CA LEU A 48 -14.97 9.02 12.33
C LEU A 48 -13.48 8.80 12.08
N THR A 49 -12.64 9.48 12.84
CA THR A 49 -11.22 9.16 12.93
C THR A 49 -11.05 8.00 13.91
N LEU A 50 -10.48 6.89 13.45
CA LEU A 50 -10.09 5.81 14.36
C LEU A 50 -9.04 6.34 15.35
N LYS A 51 -9.05 5.80 16.58
CA LYS A 51 -8.07 6.17 17.63
C LYS A 51 -6.64 5.77 17.27
N LYS A 52 -6.49 4.81 16.36
CA LYS A 52 -5.22 4.31 15.86
C LYS A 52 -5.35 4.16 14.36
N ASP A 53 -4.26 4.45 13.67
CA ASP A 53 -4.14 4.16 12.26
C ASP A 53 -4.22 2.66 12.03
N LEU A 54 -4.64 2.27 10.83
CA LEU A 54 -4.73 0.87 10.47
C LEU A 54 -3.65 0.53 9.45
N PRO A 55 -2.98 -0.62 9.63
CA PRO A 55 -1.95 -1.04 8.71
C PRO A 55 -2.56 -1.38 7.36
N ARG A 56 -1.96 -0.84 6.29
CA ARG A 56 -2.32 -1.10 4.90
C ARG A 56 -1.08 -1.49 4.11
N MET A 57 -1.30 -2.31 3.09
CA MET A 57 -0.24 -2.76 2.21
C MET A 57 -0.13 -1.83 1.00
N MET A 58 1.06 -1.32 0.72
CA MET A 58 1.32 -0.40 -0.40
C MET A 58 2.60 -0.78 -1.14
N CYS A 59 2.64 -0.51 -2.46
CA CYS A 59 3.89 -0.54 -3.22
C CYS A 59 4.74 0.69 -2.89
N ARG A 60 6.05 0.59 -3.17
CA ARG A 60 7.01 1.66 -2.94
C ARG A 60 6.63 2.96 -3.66
N GLU A 61 6.26 2.88 -4.93
CA GLU A 61 5.82 4.05 -5.72
C GLU A 61 4.64 4.79 -5.08
N CYS A 62 3.60 4.05 -4.64
CA CYS A 62 2.44 4.66 -4.00
C CYS A 62 2.78 5.22 -2.62
N ILE A 63 3.74 4.63 -1.89
CA ILE A 63 4.25 5.20 -0.64
C ILE A 63 4.93 6.53 -0.94
N ASP A 64 5.85 6.55 -1.89
CA ASP A 64 6.58 7.76 -2.27
C ASP A 64 5.62 8.86 -2.74
N ILE A 65 4.55 8.54 -3.47
CA ILE A 65 3.55 9.55 -3.90
C ILE A 65 2.63 9.99 -2.74
N THR A 66 2.23 9.07 -1.88
CA THR A 66 1.26 9.37 -0.79
C THR A 66 1.92 10.12 0.36
N PHE A 67 3.19 9.85 0.62
CA PHE A 67 3.94 10.42 1.75
C PHE A 67 5.06 11.39 1.32
N GLY A 68 5.47 11.43 0.05
CA GLY A 68 6.67 12.11 -0.43
C GLY A 68 6.63 13.63 -0.60
N ASP A 69 5.59 14.31 -0.11
CA ASP A 69 5.66 15.75 0.22
C ASP A 69 5.92 16.01 1.73
N MET A 70 6.11 14.95 2.52
CA MET A 70 6.46 15.04 3.94
C MET A 70 7.75 14.25 4.16
N GLY A 71 8.88 14.97 4.05
CA GLY A 71 10.22 14.41 4.13
C GLY A 71 10.47 13.56 5.38
N CYS A 72 11.30 12.53 5.17
CA CYS A 72 12.12 11.84 6.17
C CYS A 72 11.40 11.39 7.46
N VAL A 73 10.99 10.12 7.50
CA VAL A 73 10.99 9.33 8.74
C VAL A 73 11.46 7.92 8.44
#